data_AF-A0A811G5I0-F1
#
_entry.id   AF-A0A811G5I0-F1
#
_cell.length_a   1.000
_cell.length_b   1.000
_cell.length_c   1.000
_cell.angle_alpha   90.00
_cell.angle_beta   90.00
_cell.angle_gamma   90.00
#
_symmetry.space_group_name_H-M   'P 1'
#
loop_
_entity.id
_entity.type
_entity.pdbx_description
1 polymer ?
#
loop_
_entity_poly.entity_id
_entity_poly.type
_entity_poly.pdbx_seq_one_letter_code
_entity_poly.pdbx_strand_id
1 'polypeptide(L)'
;MFNAKVFRFILAAAVFVIMAFPVGVANIYLGFFHGEAPCILCGNERFGMVLIGALGVFILRYGARMRYIVTLLLVAFYYLYTTVRHWGGRASADLGQGFGDAVLGVHTYTWGILVYWVVIGVLAIGLIFIGKDKALQQEFISSEAVVKDFGPATRFVAIVAIVITCSNCVQFLFGNGIPPYAGAGDPARFTFNIAQNAKYWDKEHQYESLSDIRLHKFNAPAPGTFDFDESPVDGKKLELVSSKKIGFDGKFAGIAHDGEQFGLVTQDGSLFFTKDFDKATSFAHLDVPNGSDIHNTVDAAFFEPGGLAGIAQNKTLYGALVTKDVDDYIAWKDFLDSSGDVMPLFDSKGRPELRTIRARMQYTMSVASDAKSDTFITVSVPHERAEQIVVSEFSKKDNKLVREGVLEGDYYPVGADMRGDVLYLLSKQHNCLVRVNMKDFTVKDAANLPVEGSDLAIVKDRAYILDGDTVHEVKL
;
A
#
# COMPACT_ATOMS: atom_id res chain seq x y z
N MET A 1 23.47 8.70 -38.25
CA MET A 1 23.40 10.13 -38.63
C MET A 1 22.06 10.65 -38.13
N PHE A 2 22.02 11.37 -37.02
CA PHE A 2 20.77 11.89 -36.46
C PHE A 2 20.27 13.02 -37.37
N ASN A 3 19.03 12.92 -37.85
CA ASN A 3 18.42 13.88 -38.78
C ASN A 3 16.95 14.11 -38.43
N ALA A 4 16.28 15.01 -39.15
CA ALA A 4 14.88 15.36 -38.87
C ALA A 4 13.91 14.16 -38.86
N LYS A 5 14.14 13.13 -39.69
CA LYS A 5 13.31 11.92 -39.73
C LYS A 5 13.50 11.05 -38.49
N VAL A 6 14.76 10.84 -38.09
CA VAL A 6 15.12 10.09 -36.88
C VAL A 6 14.59 10.80 -35.63
N PHE A 7 14.72 12.14 -35.55
CA PHE A 7 14.17 12.94 -34.46
C PHE A 7 12.66 12.73 -34.30
N ARG A 8 11.90 12.84 -35.40
CA ARG A 8 10.44 12.65 -35.38
C ARG A 8 10.04 11.23 -35.00
N PHE A 9 10.80 10.22 -35.43
CA PHE A 9 10.56 8.84 -35.02
C PHE A 9 10.77 8.65 -33.51
N ILE A 10 11.90 9.15 -32.97
CA ILE A 10 12.20 9.07 -31.53
C ILE A 10 11.15 9.81 -30.71
N LEU A 11 10.74 11.01 -31.15
CA LEU A 11 9.69 11.77 -30.47
C LEU A 11 8.35 11.05 -30.50
N ALA A 12 7.96 10.46 -31.64
CA ALA A 12 6.74 9.66 -31.74
C ALA A 12 6.80 8.42 -30.82
N ALA A 13 7.95 7.74 -30.76
CA ALA A 13 8.15 6.63 -29.84
C ALA A 13 8.06 7.08 -28.37
N ALA A 14 8.64 8.21 -28.01
CA ALA A 14 8.56 8.76 -26.65
C ALA A 14 7.11 9.11 -26.26
N VAL A 15 6.34 9.73 -27.17
CA VAL A 15 4.92 10.01 -26.96
C VAL A 15 4.12 8.71 -26.81
N PHE A 16 4.40 7.70 -27.65
CA PHE A 16 3.75 6.41 -27.51
C PHE A 16 4.05 5.78 -26.15
N VAL A 17 5.31 5.76 -25.72
CA VAL A 17 5.71 5.14 -24.46
C VAL A 17 5.05 5.81 -23.26
N ILE A 18 5.09 7.15 -23.18
CA ILE A 18 4.49 7.86 -22.03
C ILE A 18 2.95 7.70 -21.98
N MET A 19 2.28 7.65 -23.13
CA MET A 19 0.82 7.51 -23.20
C MET A 19 0.38 6.06 -22.98
N ALA A 20 1.04 5.08 -23.60
CA ALA A 20 0.61 3.69 -23.52
C ALA A 20 0.97 3.03 -22.18
N PHE A 21 2.15 3.33 -21.62
CA PHE A 21 2.64 2.67 -20.42
C PHE A 21 2.22 3.42 -19.14
N PRO A 22 2.85 4.53 -18.71
CA PRO A 22 2.43 5.21 -17.48
C PRO A 22 0.94 5.56 -17.44
N VAL A 23 0.42 6.25 -18.46
CA VAL A 23 -0.97 6.71 -18.44
C VAL A 23 -1.93 5.56 -18.78
N GLY A 24 -1.64 4.80 -19.83
CA GLY A 24 -2.50 3.73 -20.32
C GLY A 24 -2.64 2.58 -19.33
N VAL A 25 -1.54 2.06 -18.78
CA VAL A 25 -1.60 0.98 -17.77
C VAL A 25 -2.29 1.46 -16.51
N ALA A 26 -1.96 2.65 -16.01
CA ALA A 26 -2.52 3.13 -14.75
C ALA A 26 -4.01 3.51 -14.84
N ASN A 27 -4.49 3.91 -16.01
CA ASN A 27 -5.90 4.20 -16.24
C ASN A 27 -6.71 2.95 -16.63
N ILE A 28 -6.25 2.20 -17.63
CA ILE A 28 -7.01 1.07 -18.16
C ILE A 28 -6.88 -0.14 -17.25
N TYR A 29 -5.65 -0.59 -16.98
CA TYR A 29 -5.41 -1.81 -16.20
C TYR A 29 -5.68 -1.57 -14.71
N LEU A 30 -4.93 -0.67 -14.08
CA LEU A 30 -5.11 -0.39 -12.64
C LEU A 30 -6.49 0.21 -12.35
N GLY A 31 -6.90 1.19 -13.17
CA GLY A 31 -8.19 1.84 -13.02
C GLY A 31 -9.41 0.97 -13.30
N PHE A 32 -9.63 0.62 -14.57
CA PHE A 32 -10.88 -0.03 -14.97
C PHE A 32 -10.92 -1.54 -14.67
N PHE A 33 -9.79 -2.24 -14.73
CA PHE A 33 -9.75 -3.68 -14.48
C PHE A 33 -9.48 -4.03 -13.01
N HIS A 34 -8.59 -3.29 -12.35
CA HIS A 34 -8.24 -3.55 -10.94
C HIS A 34 -9.05 -2.73 -9.93
N GLY A 35 -9.79 -1.72 -10.40
CA GLY A 35 -10.63 -0.87 -9.55
C GLY A 35 -9.84 0.16 -8.73
N GLU A 36 -8.56 0.39 -9.03
CA GLU A 36 -7.71 1.37 -8.35
C GLU A 36 -8.07 2.79 -8.83
N ALA A 37 -8.58 3.62 -7.93
CA ALA A 37 -8.85 5.01 -8.25
C ALA A 37 -7.61 5.88 -7.98
N PRO A 38 -7.24 6.80 -8.90
CA PRO A 38 -6.12 7.70 -8.67
C PRO A 38 -6.45 8.70 -7.57
N CYS A 39 -5.54 8.86 -6.60
CA CYS A 39 -5.61 9.99 -5.68
C CYS A 39 -5.43 11.32 -6.42
N ILE A 40 -5.77 12.44 -5.77
CA ILE A 40 -5.65 13.77 -6.37
C ILE A 40 -4.23 14.09 -6.90
N LEU A 41 -3.18 13.67 -6.19
CA LEU A 41 -1.80 13.89 -6.60
C LEU A 41 -1.41 12.99 -7.79
N CYS A 42 -1.73 11.69 -7.74
CA CYS A 42 -1.58 10.77 -8.87
C CYS A 42 -2.30 11.30 -10.12
N GLY A 43 -3.50 11.85 -9.96
CA GLY A 43 -4.25 12.40 -11.07
C GLY A 43 -3.63 13.66 -11.67
N ASN A 44 -3.11 14.54 -10.83
CA ASN A 44 -2.35 15.71 -11.27
C ASN A 44 -1.09 15.27 -12.06
N GLU A 45 -0.36 14.25 -11.60
CA GLU A 45 0.79 13.70 -12.32
C GLU A 45 0.38 13.09 -13.67
N ARG A 46 -0.68 12.28 -13.72
CA ARG A 46 -1.21 11.74 -14.99
C ARG A 46 -1.56 12.85 -15.97
N PHE A 47 -2.17 13.94 -15.49
CA PHE A 47 -2.46 15.11 -16.31
C PHE A 47 -1.20 15.74 -16.91
N GLY A 48 -0.11 15.83 -16.14
CA GLY A 48 1.19 16.27 -16.65
C GLY A 48 1.75 15.38 -17.77
N MET A 49 1.62 14.07 -17.64
CA MET A 49 2.05 13.12 -18.68
C MET A 49 1.19 13.24 -19.95
N VAL A 50 -0.13 13.42 -19.81
CA VAL A 50 -1.05 13.71 -20.91
C VAL A 50 -0.67 15.00 -21.63
N LEU A 51 -0.34 16.06 -20.88
CA LEU A 51 0.07 17.34 -21.44
C LEU A 51 1.39 17.22 -22.24
N ILE A 52 2.37 16.45 -21.72
CA ILE A 52 3.61 16.13 -22.44
C ILE A 52 3.30 15.36 -23.73
N GLY A 53 2.42 14.35 -23.68
CA GLY A 53 1.99 13.59 -24.85
C GLY A 53 1.35 14.48 -25.91
N ALA A 54 0.43 15.37 -25.52
CA ALA A 54 -0.22 16.34 -26.40
C ALA A 54 0.79 17.32 -27.02
N LEU A 55 1.71 17.87 -26.23
CA LEU A 55 2.79 18.74 -26.71
C LEU A 55 3.72 18.01 -27.69
N GLY A 56 4.01 16.73 -27.45
CA GLY A 56 4.77 15.88 -28.36
C GLY A 56 4.06 15.70 -29.72
N VAL A 57 2.75 15.44 -29.72
CA VAL A 57 1.94 15.40 -30.96
C VAL A 57 1.94 16.75 -31.67
N PHE A 58 1.86 17.86 -30.92
CA PHE A 58 1.97 19.21 -31.48
C PHE A 58 3.31 19.46 -32.16
N ILE A 59 4.42 19.03 -31.55
CA ILE A 59 5.75 19.13 -32.15
C ILE A 59 5.84 18.29 -33.43
N LEU A 60 5.24 17.10 -33.43
CA LEU A 60 5.18 16.24 -34.62
C LEU A 60 4.37 16.89 -35.76
N ARG A 61 3.30 17.64 -35.45
CA ARG A 61 2.44 18.33 -36.43
C ARG A 61 2.98 19.68 -36.90
N TYR A 62 3.57 20.47 -36.01
CA TYR A 62 3.94 21.88 -36.27
C TYR A 62 5.46 22.15 -36.25
N GLY A 63 6.27 21.11 -36.01
CA GLY A 63 7.73 21.18 -35.97
C GLY A 63 8.32 21.48 -34.59
N ALA A 64 9.63 21.27 -34.48
CA ALA A 64 10.38 21.37 -33.22
C ALA A 64 10.70 22.82 -32.82
N ARG A 65 9.70 23.69 -32.74
CA ARG A 65 9.89 25.10 -32.38
C ARG A 65 10.39 25.27 -30.96
N MET A 66 11.23 26.28 -30.75
CA MET A 66 11.72 26.67 -29.44
C MET A 66 10.58 26.80 -28.41
N ARG A 67 9.49 27.50 -28.75
CA ARG A 67 8.35 27.66 -27.83
C ARG A 67 7.74 26.33 -27.37
N TYR A 68 7.58 25.35 -28.26
CA TYR A 68 6.97 24.07 -27.90
C TYR A 68 7.91 23.23 -27.04
N ILE A 69 9.21 23.23 -27.39
CA ILE A 69 10.24 22.50 -26.63
C ILE A 69 10.40 23.11 -25.23
N VAL A 70 10.46 24.44 -25.13
CA VAL A 70 10.55 25.14 -23.83
C VAL A 70 9.29 24.92 -23.00
N THR A 71 8.08 25.01 -23.58
CA THR A 71 6.85 24.70 -22.85
C THR A 71 6.83 23.27 -22.34
N LEU A 72 7.22 22.30 -23.17
CA LEU A 72 7.28 20.89 -22.76
C LEU A 72 8.30 20.69 -21.62
N LEU A 73 9.46 21.36 -21.68
CA LEU A 73 10.46 21.34 -20.61
C LEU A 73 9.92 21.94 -19.30
N LEU A 74 9.25 23.10 -19.35
CA LEU A 74 8.66 23.74 -18.16
C LEU A 74 7.57 22.87 -17.54
N VAL A 75 6.72 22.25 -18.36
CA VAL A 75 5.72 21.27 -17.93
C VAL A 75 6.41 20.10 -17.23
N ALA A 76 7.44 19.49 -17.85
CA ALA A 76 8.16 18.38 -17.26
C ALA A 76 8.81 18.73 -15.91
N PHE A 77 9.39 19.92 -15.76
CA PHE A 77 9.95 20.38 -14.49
C PHE A 77 8.88 20.61 -13.42
N TYR A 78 7.76 21.26 -13.77
CA TYR A 78 6.68 21.49 -12.83
C TYR A 78 6.11 20.16 -12.30
N TYR A 79 5.85 19.20 -13.18
CA TYR A 79 5.30 17.92 -12.75
C TYR A 79 6.33 17.02 -12.08
N LEU A 80 7.62 17.13 -12.41
CA LEU A 80 8.68 16.51 -11.62
C LEU A 80 8.64 17.04 -10.17
N TYR A 81 8.49 18.36 -9.97
CA TYR A 81 8.32 18.93 -8.64
C TYR A 81 7.09 18.37 -7.92
N THR A 82 5.93 18.30 -8.60
CA THR A 82 4.72 17.76 -7.96
C THR A 82 4.88 16.29 -7.57
N THR A 83 5.55 15.48 -8.39
CA THR A 83 5.81 14.07 -8.05
C THR A 83 6.81 13.93 -6.91
N VAL A 84 7.86 14.76 -6.87
CA VAL A 84 8.80 14.75 -5.74
C VAL A 84 8.09 15.16 -4.44
N ARG A 85 7.14 16.11 -4.50
CA ARG A 85 6.28 16.47 -3.35
C ARG A 85 5.43 15.28 -2.91
N HIS A 86 4.77 14.60 -3.84
CA HIS A 86 3.92 13.45 -3.56
C HIS A 86 4.71 12.30 -2.91
N TRP A 87 5.83 11.93 -3.51
CA TRP A 87 6.76 10.95 -2.93
C TRP A 87 7.31 11.40 -1.56
N GLY A 88 7.66 12.69 -1.42
CA GLY A 88 8.22 13.26 -0.20
C GLY A 88 7.30 13.14 1.02
N GLY A 89 5.97 13.18 0.82
CA GLY A 89 4.98 12.94 1.88
C GLY A 89 5.05 11.54 2.50
N ARG A 90 5.72 10.60 1.84
CA ARG A 90 5.89 9.20 2.27
C ARG A 90 7.31 8.87 2.70
N ALA A 91 8.24 9.82 2.60
CA ALA A 91 9.64 9.58 2.94
C ALA A 91 9.90 9.27 4.42
N SER A 92 8.99 9.67 5.32
CA SER A 92 9.06 9.34 6.75
C SER A 92 8.52 7.94 7.08
N ALA A 93 8.08 7.19 6.09
CA ALA A 93 7.48 5.88 6.31
C ALA A 93 8.48 4.84 6.81
N ASP A 94 7.93 3.82 7.46
CA ASP A 94 8.65 2.59 7.78
C ASP A 94 8.80 1.73 6.52
N LEU A 95 9.64 0.70 6.62
CA LEU A 95 9.91 -0.25 5.55
C LEU A 95 8.63 -0.82 4.92
N GLY A 96 8.51 -0.71 3.59
CA GLY A 96 7.43 -1.32 2.82
C GLY A 96 6.08 -0.62 2.93
N GLN A 97 5.99 0.51 3.62
CA GLN A 97 4.76 1.30 3.69
C GLN A 97 4.59 2.19 2.45
N GLY A 98 3.35 2.37 2.04
CA GLY A 98 3.01 3.15 0.86
C GLY A 98 1.53 3.19 0.59
N PHE A 99 1.17 3.73 -0.56
CA PHE A 99 -0.21 4.00 -0.95
C PHE A 99 -0.44 3.47 -2.36
N GLY A 100 -1.52 2.72 -2.53
CA GLY A 100 -1.83 2.02 -3.77
C GLY A 100 -0.80 0.97 -4.16
N ASP A 101 -1.04 0.35 -5.31
CA ASP A 101 -0.27 -0.80 -5.75
C ASP A 101 1.21 -0.48 -6.04
N ALA A 102 2.05 -1.51 -5.87
CA ALA A 102 3.45 -1.48 -6.26
C ALA A 102 3.64 -2.13 -7.63
N VAL A 103 4.31 -1.41 -8.54
CA VAL A 103 4.73 -1.94 -9.84
C VAL A 103 6.22 -2.22 -9.78
N LEU A 104 6.63 -3.47 -10.01
CA LEU A 104 8.02 -3.93 -9.89
C LEU A 104 8.66 -3.60 -8.53
N GLY A 105 7.88 -3.71 -7.44
CA GLY A 105 8.36 -3.50 -6.07
C GLY A 105 8.46 -2.03 -5.64
N VAL A 106 7.94 -1.09 -6.43
CA VAL A 106 7.92 0.34 -6.08
C VAL A 106 6.52 0.91 -6.33
N HIS A 107 5.97 1.65 -5.35
CA HIS A 107 4.65 2.28 -5.48
C HIS A 107 4.55 3.20 -6.69
N THR A 108 3.38 3.22 -7.33
CA THR A 108 3.08 3.93 -8.58
C THR A 108 3.50 5.40 -8.57
N TYR A 109 3.31 6.12 -7.46
CA TYR A 109 3.70 7.53 -7.32
C TYR A 109 5.21 7.78 -7.43
N THR A 110 6.05 6.78 -7.16
CA THR A 110 7.51 6.92 -7.28
C THR A 110 7.96 6.87 -8.74
N TRP A 111 7.25 6.11 -9.58
CA TRP A 111 7.58 5.97 -11.01
C TRP A 111 7.48 7.28 -11.77
N GLY A 112 6.60 8.20 -11.35
CA GLY A 112 6.50 9.52 -11.96
C GLY A 112 7.83 10.28 -11.95
N ILE A 113 8.63 10.17 -10.88
CA ILE A 113 9.95 10.81 -10.76
C ILE A 113 10.86 10.36 -11.90
N LEU A 114 10.93 9.04 -12.12
CA LEU A 114 11.72 8.45 -13.19
C LEU A 114 11.20 8.90 -14.57
N VAL A 115 9.89 8.85 -14.80
CA VAL A 115 9.27 9.24 -16.07
C VAL A 115 9.62 10.68 -16.44
N TYR A 116 9.46 11.63 -15.51
CA TYR A 116 9.77 13.04 -15.80
C TYR A 116 11.26 13.28 -16.00
N TRP A 117 12.15 12.61 -15.25
CA TRP A 117 13.59 12.69 -15.50
C TRP A 117 13.97 12.15 -16.88
N VAL A 118 13.35 11.05 -17.31
CA VAL A 118 13.55 10.50 -18.66
C VAL A 118 13.08 11.50 -19.72
N VAL A 119 11.93 12.15 -19.54
CA VAL A 119 11.45 13.20 -20.45
C VAL A 119 12.47 14.34 -20.55
N ILE A 120 12.94 14.87 -19.42
CA ILE A 120 13.95 15.93 -19.38
C ILE A 120 15.23 15.49 -20.10
N GLY A 121 15.70 14.27 -19.86
CA GLY A 121 16.87 13.71 -20.53
C GLY A 121 16.70 13.60 -22.04
N VAL A 122 15.56 13.10 -22.51
CA VAL A 122 15.24 13.00 -23.94
C VAL A 122 15.19 14.38 -24.59
N LEU A 123 14.64 15.40 -23.93
CA LEU A 123 14.64 16.77 -24.43
C LEU A 123 16.04 17.37 -24.51
N ALA A 124 16.86 17.16 -23.48
CA ALA A 124 18.24 17.64 -23.44
C ALA A 124 19.05 17.03 -24.60
N ILE A 125 18.92 15.72 -24.82
CA ILE A 125 19.53 15.03 -25.96
C ILE A 125 18.97 15.56 -27.28
N GLY A 126 17.65 15.77 -27.37
CA GLY A 126 16.98 16.32 -28.54
C GLY A 126 17.51 17.70 -28.93
N LEU A 127 17.73 18.59 -27.96
CA LEU A 127 18.29 19.94 -28.19
C LEU A 127 19.71 19.88 -28.76
N ILE A 128 20.56 18.99 -28.27
CA ILE A 128 21.92 18.79 -28.81
C ILE A 128 21.87 18.41 -30.29
N PHE A 129 20.91 17.56 -30.68
CA PHE A 129 20.78 17.11 -32.06
C PHE A 129 20.05 18.09 -32.98
N ILE A 130 19.09 18.86 -32.46
CA ILE A 130 18.51 19.99 -33.18
C ILE A 130 19.63 20.94 -33.60
N GLY A 131 20.59 21.20 -32.72
CA GLY A 131 21.79 22.00 -33.01
C GLY A 131 22.72 21.44 -34.09
N LYS A 132 22.54 20.18 -34.56
CA LYS A 132 23.40 19.54 -35.56
C LYS A 132 22.76 19.37 -36.94
N ASP A 133 21.45 19.54 -37.07
CA ASP A 133 20.70 19.35 -38.32
C ASP A 133 20.11 20.68 -38.80
N LYS A 134 20.48 21.12 -40.00
CA LYS A 134 20.07 22.43 -40.54
C LYS A 134 18.55 22.59 -40.66
N ALA A 135 17.83 21.52 -41.02
CA ALA A 135 16.39 21.58 -41.16
C ALA A 135 15.72 21.72 -39.79
N LEU A 136 16.18 20.98 -38.78
CA LEU A 136 15.70 21.13 -37.41
C LEU A 136 16.06 22.49 -36.81
N GLN A 137 17.26 23.03 -37.06
CA GLN A 137 17.63 24.38 -36.63
C GLN A 137 16.68 25.44 -37.22
N GLN A 138 16.39 25.33 -38.52
CA GLN A 138 15.48 26.26 -39.19
C GLN A 138 14.07 26.17 -38.57
N GLU A 139 13.56 24.97 -38.32
CA GLU A 139 12.28 24.76 -37.63
C GLU A 139 12.29 25.32 -36.20
N PHE A 140 13.42 25.21 -35.50
CA PHE A 140 13.55 25.64 -34.10
C PHE A 140 13.45 27.16 -33.95
N ILE A 141 14.05 27.89 -34.89
CA ILE A 141 14.12 29.36 -34.92
C ILE A 141 12.89 29.96 -35.63
N SER A 142 12.16 29.18 -36.44
CA SER A 142 11.03 29.73 -37.20
C SER A 142 9.88 30.20 -36.32
N SER A 143 9.33 31.36 -36.65
CA SER A 143 8.06 31.85 -36.10
C SER A 143 6.85 31.23 -36.82
N GLU A 144 6.99 30.86 -38.09
CA GLU A 144 5.88 30.42 -38.95
C GLU A 144 5.41 28.97 -38.73
N ALA A 145 4.09 28.82 -38.61
CA ALA A 145 3.32 27.58 -38.49
C ALA A 145 3.29 26.73 -39.76
N VAL A 146 4.36 25.95 -40.02
CA VAL A 146 4.32 24.91 -41.07
C VAL A 146 3.66 23.65 -40.56
N VAL A 147 2.52 23.33 -41.16
CA VAL A 147 1.69 22.17 -40.85
C VAL A 147 2.24 20.95 -41.58
N LYS A 148 2.64 19.91 -40.85
CA LYS A 148 3.30 18.71 -41.40
C LYS A 148 2.41 17.49 -41.36
N ASP A 149 2.32 16.77 -42.47
CA ASP A 149 1.47 15.58 -42.53
C ASP A 149 1.97 14.45 -41.64
N PHE A 150 1.01 13.76 -41.02
CA PHE A 150 1.29 12.58 -40.23
C PHE A 150 1.55 11.40 -41.16
N GLY A 151 2.77 10.85 -41.07
CA GLY A 151 3.02 9.50 -41.57
C GLY A 151 2.22 8.46 -40.78
N PRO A 152 2.14 7.21 -41.25
CA PRO A 152 1.35 6.15 -40.60
C PRO A 152 1.69 5.95 -39.12
N ALA A 153 2.97 5.92 -38.77
CA ALA A 153 3.42 5.77 -37.38
C ALA A 153 2.98 6.96 -36.50
N THR A 154 3.19 8.19 -36.96
CA THR A 154 2.78 9.40 -36.22
C THR A 154 1.26 9.47 -36.05
N ARG A 155 0.50 9.07 -37.08
CA ARG A 155 -0.96 9.00 -37.03
C ARG A 155 -1.42 7.97 -35.99
N PHE A 156 -0.80 6.79 -35.96
CA PHE A 156 -1.07 5.78 -34.95
C PHE A 156 -0.82 6.31 -33.53
N VAL A 157 0.34 6.93 -33.29
CA VAL A 157 0.68 7.51 -31.99
C VAL A 157 -0.29 8.61 -31.58
N ALA A 158 -0.70 9.48 -32.51
CA ALA A 158 -1.69 10.53 -32.23
C ALA A 158 -3.05 9.93 -31.85
N ILE A 159 -3.48 8.86 -32.53
CA ILE A 159 -4.73 8.15 -32.18
C ILE A 159 -4.62 7.54 -30.78
N VAL A 160 -3.52 6.84 -30.47
CA VAL A 160 -3.27 6.29 -29.13
C VAL A 160 -3.34 7.38 -28.07
N ALA A 161 -2.66 8.51 -28.29
CA ALA A 161 -2.67 9.62 -27.35
C ALA A 161 -4.10 10.16 -27.11
N ILE A 162 -4.91 10.32 -28.16
CA ILE A 162 -6.30 10.75 -28.04
C ILE A 162 -7.13 9.72 -27.27
N VAL A 163 -7.06 8.44 -27.63
CA VAL A 163 -7.85 7.37 -27.00
C VAL A 163 -7.53 7.26 -25.52
N ILE A 164 -6.25 7.25 -25.15
CA ILE A 164 -5.83 7.17 -23.75
C ILE A 164 -6.26 8.42 -22.98
N THR A 165 -6.13 9.61 -23.58
CA THR A 165 -6.57 10.86 -22.94
C THR A 165 -8.08 10.84 -22.68
N CYS A 166 -8.89 10.48 -23.69
CA CYS A 166 -10.34 10.38 -23.53
C CYS A 166 -10.72 9.34 -22.47
N SER A 167 -10.06 8.19 -22.48
CA SER A 167 -10.27 7.15 -21.47
C SER A 167 -9.94 7.66 -20.07
N ASN A 168 -8.87 8.43 -19.91
CA ASN A 168 -8.48 8.98 -18.61
C ASN A 168 -9.46 10.06 -18.15
N CYS A 169 -9.97 10.90 -19.06
CA CYS A 169 -11.06 11.83 -18.76
C CYS A 169 -12.33 11.11 -18.31
N VAL A 170 -12.68 9.96 -18.90
CA VAL A 170 -13.81 9.13 -18.45
C VAL A 170 -13.57 8.66 -17.03
N GLN A 171 -12.38 8.13 -16.72
CA GLN A 171 -12.05 7.70 -15.36
C GLN A 171 -12.23 8.84 -14.36
N PHE A 172 -11.69 10.02 -14.64
CA PHE A 172 -11.80 11.19 -13.77
C PHE A 172 -13.23 11.73 -13.66
N LEU A 173 -14.01 11.69 -14.73
CA LEU A 173 -15.42 12.12 -14.71
C LEU A 173 -16.25 11.24 -13.77
N PHE A 174 -16.03 9.93 -13.80
CA PHE A 174 -16.73 9.01 -12.90
C PHE A 174 -16.22 9.13 -11.47
N GLY A 175 -14.90 9.14 -11.26
CA GLY A 175 -14.31 9.16 -9.92
C GLY A 175 -14.45 10.48 -9.19
N ASN A 176 -14.15 11.59 -9.85
CA ASN A 176 -14.07 12.93 -9.22
C ASN A 176 -15.23 13.85 -9.62
N GLY A 177 -15.97 13.52 -10.68
CA GLY A 177 -17.09 14.32 -11.14
C GLY A 177 -16.73 15.46 -12.07
N ILE A 178 -17.73 16.31 -12.31
CA ILE A 178 -17.58 17.55 -13.09
C ILE A 178 -17.02 18.68 -12.20
N PRO A 179 -16.37 19.70 -12.76
CA PRO A 179 -16.08 20.91 -11.99
C PRO A 179 -17.34 21.43 -11.25
N PRO A 180 -17.25 21.86 -9.98
CA PRO A 180 -16.04 22.15 -9.21
C PRO A 180 -15.53 20.98 -8.35
N TYR A 181 -15.98 19.75 -8.50
CA TYR A 181 -15.46 18.66 -7.66
C TYR A 181 -13.97 18.38 -7.95
N ALA A 182 -13.18 18.14 -6.90
CA ALA A 182 -11.77 17.77 -7.00
C ALA A 182 -11.57 16.29 -6.65
N GLY A 183 -10.36 15.77 -6.92
CA GLY A 183 -10.02 14.42 -6.51
C GLY A 183 -9.89 14.28 -5.00
N ALA A 184 -10.15 13.09 -4.48
CA ALA A 184 -9.90 12.76 -3.08
C ALA A 184 -8.42 12.42 -2.84
N GLY A 185 -7.93 12.69 -1.63
CA GLY A 185 -6.64 12.16 -1.15
C GLY A 185 -6.67 10.63 -1.05
N ASP A 186 -7.73 10.11 -0.43
CA ASP A 186 -7.99 8.66 -0.28
C ASP A 186 -9.26 8.28 -1.07
N PRO A 187 -9.14 8.05 -2.38
CA PRO A 187 -10.29 7.75 -3.23
C PRO A 187 -10.90 6.37 -2.90
N ALA A 188 -12.21 6.28 -3.11
CA ALA A 188 -12.91 5.00 -3.12
C ALA A 188 -12.59 4.20 -4.39
N ARG A 189 -12.79 2.88 -4.37
CA ARG A 189 -12.62 2.05 -5.57
C ARG A 189 -13.40 2.58 -6.77
N PHE A 190 -12.81 2.43 -7.96
CA PHE A 190 -13.46 2.85 -9.19
C PHE A 190 -14.72 2.01 -9.47
N THR A 191 -15.82 2.67 -9.85
CA THR A 191 -17.02 2.02 -10.38
C THR A 191 -17.66 2.85 -11.48
N PHE A 192 -18.36 2.19 -12.41
CA PHE A 192 -19.19 2.88 -13.41
C PHE A 192 -20.56 3.32 -12.85
N ASN A 193 -20.87 2.99 -11.60
CA ASN A 193 -22.09 3.48 -10.96
C ASN A 193 -21.91 4.96 -10.54
N ILE A 194 -22.33 5.88 -11.42
CA ILE A 194 -22.22 7.32 -11.16
C ILE A 194 -22.97 7.78 -9.91
N ALA A 195 -24.11 7.15 -9.58
CA ALA A 195 -24.88 7.49 -8.38
C ALA A 195 -24.13 7.08 -7.10
N GLN A 196 -23.33 6.02 -7.17
CA GLN A 196 -22.44 5.63 -6.09
C GLN A 196 -21.24 6.59 -5.99
N ASN A 197 -20.56 6.90 -7.09
CA ASN A 197 -19.40 7.79 -7.08
C ASN A 197 -19.74 9.22 -6.68
N ALA A 198 -20.89 9.76 -7.10
CA ALA A 198 -21.27 11.15 -6.85
C ALA A 198 -21.37 11.49 -5.36
N LYS A 199 -21.55 10.47 -4.51
CA LYS A 199 -21.51 10.62 -3.04
C LYS A 199 -20.09 10.93 -2.51
N TYR A 200 -19.04 10.52 -3.23
CA TYR A 200 -17.62 10.69 -2.88
C TYR A 200 -16.95 11.89 -3.56
N TRP A 201 -17.69 12.66 -4.37
CA TRP A 201 -17.11 13.80 -5.06
C TRP A 201 -16.77 14.92 -4.06
N ASP A 202 -15.48 15.22 -3.96
CA ASP A 202 -14.93 16.12 -2.96
C ASP A 202 -15.08 17.58 -3.37
N LYS A 203 -15.74 18.38 -2.53
CA LYS A 203 -15.88 19.84 -2.72
C LYS A 203 -14.88 20.65 -1.90
N GLU A 204 -14.26 20.06 -0.88
CA GLU A 204 -13.56 20.77 0.19
C GLU A 204 -12.05 20.85 -0.05
N HIS A 205 -11.41 19.79 -0.54
CA HIS A 205 -9.94 19.71 -0.65
C HIS A 205 -9.33 20.33 -1.92
N GLN A 206 -10.05 21.25 -2.60
CA GLN A 206 -9.60 21.86 -3.86
C GLN A 206 -8.24 22.59 -3.78
N TYR A 207 -7.81 23.06 -2.58
CA TYR A 207 -6.70 24.03 -2.44
C TYR A 207 -5.66 23.72 -1.35
N GLU A 208 -5.77 22.62 -0.61
CA GLU A 208 -4.86 22.33 0.52
C GLU A 208 -3.48 21.80 0.07
N SER A 209 -3.31 21.52 -1.22
CA SER A 209 -2.13 20.87 -1.80
C SER A 209 -0.85 21.72 -1.89
N LEU A 210 -0.75 22.84 -1.17
CA LEU A 210 0.37 23.81 -1.31
C LEU A 210 1.28 24.01 -0.09
N SER A 211 0.99 23.49 1.11
CA SER A 211 1.85 23.74 2.30
C SER A 211 2.82 22.59 2.62
N ASP A 212 4.07 22.99 2.88
CA ASP A 212 5.24 22.31 3.48
C ASP A 212 6.05 21.21 2.73
N ILE A 213 7.38 21.41 2.81
CA ILE A 213 8.44 20.56 2.25
C ILE A 213 9.32 20.05 3.41
N ARG A 214 9.53 18.73 3.49
CA ARG A 214 10.63 18.12 4.26
C ARG A 214 11.25 16.99 3.44
N LEU A 215 12.58 16.92 3.44
CA LEU A 215 13.40 16.05 2.57
C LEU A 215 14.23 15.08 3.41
N HIS A 216 14.08 13.75 3.27
CA HIS A 216 15.10 12.77 3.67
C HIS A 216 14.98 11.46 2.84
N LYS A 217 16.04 10.65 2.80
CA LYS A 217 16.24 9.48 1.90
C LYS A 217 16.01 8.14 2.61
N PHE A 218 15.42 7.13 1.94
CA PHE A 218 15.93 5.74 1.87
C PHE A 218 15.15 4.87 0.87
N ASN A 219 15.76 3.79 0.36
CA ASN A 219 15.12 2.71 -0.39
C ASN A 219 15.18 1.41 0.43
N ALA A 220 14.04 0.72 0.53
CA ALA A 220 13.85 -0.55 1.20
C ALA A 220 14.32 -1.75 0.33
N PRO A 221 15.05 -2.74 0.88
CA PRO A 221 15.18 -4.05 0.28
C PRO A 221 13.94 -4.93 0.57
N ALA A 222 13.79 -6.02 -0.20
CA ALA A 222 12.73 -7.02 -0.01
C ALA A 222 12.95 -7.83 1.29
N PRO A 223 11.91 -8.51 1.84
CA PRO A 223 12.06 -9.39 2.99
C PRO A 223 13.06 -10.51 2.70
N GLY A 224 13.96 -10.79 3.66
CA GLY A 224 14.90 -11.91 3.58
C GLY A 224 14.23 -13.26 3.80
N THR A 225 14.90 -14.32 3.34
CA THR A 225 14.58 -15.72 3.65
C THR A 225 15.36 -16.16 4.88
N PHE A 226 14.71 -16.78 5.86
CA PHE A 226 15.31 -17.23 7.11
C PHE A 226 15.25 -18.75 7.24
N ASP A 227 16.37 -19.35 7.67
CA ASP A 227 16.42 -20.72 8.15
C ASP A 227 16.20 -20.72 9.67
N PHE A 228 15.36 -21.63 10.18
CA PHE A 228 15.02 -21.72 11.60
C PHE A 228 15.71 -22.91 12.27
N ASP A 229 16.18 -22.73 13.51
CA ASP A 229 16.65 -23.82 14.36
C ASP A 229 15.46 -24.43 15.10
N GLU A 230 15.16 -25.71 14.87
CA GLU A 230 14.07 -26.44 15.54
C GLU A 230 14.50 -27.09 16.87
N SER A 231 15.72 -26.84 17.33
CA SER A 231 16.22 -27.37 18.60
C SER A 231 15.37 -26.86 19.77
N PRO A 232 14.96 -27.73 20.71
CA PRO A 232 14.10 -27.34 21.80
C PRO A 232 14.82 -26.40 22.77
N VAL A 233 14.09 -25.42 23.30
CA VAL A 233 14.56 -24.54 24.39
C VAL A 233 14.57 -25.27 25.73
N ASP A 234 15.43 -24.81 26.65
CA ASP A 234 15.38 -25.20 28.06
C ASP A 234 14.08 -24.70 28.69
N GLY A 235 13.09 -25.60 28.86
CA GLY A 235 11.77 -25.21 29.34
C GLY A 235 10.75 -26.35 29.39
N LYS A 236 9.54 -26.04 29.85
CA LYS A 236 8.41 -26.98 29.87
C LYS A 236 8.03 -27.35 28.43
N LYS A 237 7.63 -28.60 28.22
CA LYS A 237 6.95 -29.04 26.99
C LYS A 237 5.45 -28.89 27.17
N LEU A 238 4.81 -28.14 26.27
CA LEU A 238 3.36 -27.96 26.28
C LEU A 238 2.66 -29.18 25.67
N GLU A 239 1.38 -29.36 26.00
CA GLU A 239 0.60 -30.54 25.61
C GLU A 239 -0.48 -30.17 24.58
N LEU A 240 -0.52 -30.89 23.47
CA LEU A 240 -1.59 -30.77 22.48
C LEU A 240 -2.89 -31.39 23.02
N VAL A 241 -3.97 -30.63 22.98
CA VAL A 241 -5.29 -31.02 23.52
C VAL A 241 -6.20 -31.48 22.39
N SER A 242 -6.32 -30.66 21.34
CA SER A 242 -7.21 -30.91 20.22
C SER A 242 -6.72 -30.16 18.97
N SER A 243 -7.22 -30.57 17.81
CA SER A 243 -7.01 -29.88 16.53
C SER A 243 -8.35 -29.76 15.82
N LYS A 244 -8.64 -28.59 15.28
CA LYS A 244 -9.88 -28.34 14.54
C LYS A 244 -9.58 -27.65 13.22
N LYS A 245 -10.11 -28.20 12.13
CA LYS A 245 -10.05 -27.56 10.82
C LYS A 245 -11.10 -26.44 10.73
N ILE A 246 -10.72 -25.32 10.10
CA ILE A 246 -11.60 -24.20 9.80
C ILE A 246 -12.53 -24.59 8.65
N GLY A 247 -13.84 -24.45 8.87
CA GLY A 247 -14.91 -24.91 7.97
C GLY A 247 -15.27 -23.94 6.84
N PHE A 248 -14.52 -22.85 6.68
CA PHE A 248 -14.73 -21.84 5.65
C PHE A 248 -13.41 -21.44 4.99
N ASP A 249 -13.50 -20.98 3.74
CA ASP A 249 -12.35 -20.75 2.89
C ASP A 249 -11.60 -19.47 3.28
N GLY A 250 -10.28 -19.57 3.40
CA GLY A 250 -9.39 -18.45 3.66
C GLY A 250 -7.94 -18.89 3.72
N LYS A 251 -7.03 -18.02 3.29
CA LYS A 251 -5.59 -18.18 3.56
C LYS A 251 -5.27 -17.50 4.88
N PHE A 252 -5.61 -18.14 5.99
CA PHE A 252 -5.50 -17.53 7.32
C PHE A 252 -4.04 -17.20 7.65
N ALA A 253 -3.86 -16.02 8.24
CA ALA A 253 -2.58 -15.48 8.64
C ALA A 253 -2.53 -15.18 10.14
N GLY A 254 -3.64 -14.68 10.69
CA GLY A 254 -3.72 -14.36 12.12
C GLY A 254 -5.03 -14.79 12.79
N ILE A 255 -4.97 -14.96 14.11
CA ILE A 255 -6.03 -15.39 15.01
C ILE A 255 -6.00 -14.56 16.31
N ALA A 256 -7.16 -14.10 16.75
CA ALA A 256 -7.31 -13.39 18.03
C ALA A 256 -8.54 -13.89 18.78
N HIS A 257 -8.64 -13.58 20.07
CA HIS A 257 -9.83 -13.88 20.87
C HIS A 257 -10.16 -12.75 21.86
N ASP A 258 -11.41 -12.27 21.83
CA ASP A 258 -11.88 -11.13 22.65
C ASP A 258 -12.49 -11.54 24.00
N GLY A 259 -12.68 -12.83 24.24
CA GLY A 259 -13.34 -13.38 25.42
C GLY A 259 -14.67 -14.06 25.11
N GLU A 260 -15.28 -13.75 23.97
CA GLU A 260 -16.57 -14.31 23.53
C GLU A 260 -16.44 -15.09 22.22
N GLN A 261 -15.59 -14.64 21.30
CA GLN A 261 -15.40 -15.23 19.98
C GLN A 261 -13.96 -15.09 19.47
N PHE A 262 -13.64 -15.88 18.46
CA PHE A 262 -12.40 -15.77 17.71
C PHE A 262 -12.56 -14.79 16.53
N GLY A 263 -11.48 -14.07 16.26
CA GLY A 263 -11.28 -13.31 15.04
C GLY A 263 -10.19 -13.99 14.22
N LEU A 264 -10.37 -14.08 12.91
CA LEU A 264 -9.39 -14.61 11.98
C LEU A 264 -9.17 -13.58 10.87
N VAL A 265 -7.92 -13.42 10.45
CA VAL A 265 -7.57 -12.61 9.29
C VAL A 265 -6.82 -13.46 8.27
N THR A 266 -7.01 -13.14 6.99
CA THR A 266 -6.32 -13.81 5.89
C THR A 266 -5.22 -12.95 5.30
N GLN A 267 -4.27 -13.60 4.62
CA GLN A 267 -3.15 -12.93 3.93
C GLN A 267 -3.59 -11.83 2.95
N ASP A 268 -4.79 -11.95 2.38
CA ASP A 268 -5.39 -11.00 1.43
C ASP A 268 -6.30 -9.95 2.09
N GLY A 269 -6.24 -9.79 3.41
CA GLY A 269 -6.92 -8.70 4.12
C GLY A 269 -8.36 -9.00 4.54
N SER A 270 -8.89 -10.21 4.34
CA SER A 270 -10.23 -10.55 4.79
C SER A 270 -10.26 -10.78 6.31
N LEU A 271 -11.40 -10.47 6.94
CA LEU A 271 -11.64 -10.64 8.37
C LEU A 271 -12.86 -11.53 8.59
N PHE A 272 -12.76 -12.46 9.53
CA PHE A 272 -13.82 -13.38 9.91
C PHE A 272 -13.97 -13.43 11.43
N PHE A 273 -15.22 -13.51 11.88
CA PHE A 273 -15.55 -13.72 13.29
C PHE A 273 -16.18 -15.10 13.42
N THR A 274 -15.82 -15.88 14.43
CA THR A 274 -16.37 -17.23 14.63
C THR A 274 -16.35 -17.65 16.09
N LYS A 275 -17.29 -18.51 16.48
CA LYS A 275 -17.34 -19.11 17.84
C LYS A 275 -16.81 -20.52 17.89
N ASP A 276 -16.83 -21.21 16.76
CA ASP A 276 -16.59 -22.65 16.68
C ASP A 276 -15.62 -23.04 15.56
N PHE A 277 -15.20 -22.13 14.68
CA PHE A 277 -14.43 -22.40 13.46
C PHE A 277 -15.17 -23.19 12.38
N ASP A 278 -16.42 -23.65 12.60
CA ASP A 278 -17.19 -24.37 11.58
C ASP A 278 -17.78 -23.40 10.56
N LYS A 279 -18.16 -22.20 11.00
CA LYS A 279 -18.67 -21.12 10.15
C LYS A 279 -18.29 -19.75 10.68
N ALA A 280 -18.17 -18.78 9.78
CA ALA A 280 -18.08 -17.38 10.15
C ALA A 280 -19.46 -16.86 10.59
N THR A 281 -19.51 -16.14 11.71
CA THR A 281 -20.71 -15.43 12.17
C THR A 281 -20.85 -14.07 11.49
N SER A 282 -19.74 -13.39 11.27
CA SER A 282 -19.63 -12.12 10.53
C SER A 282 -18.33 -12.13 9.73
N PHE A 283 -18.28 -11.38 8.62
CA PHE A 283 -17.08 -11.28 7.79
C PHE A 283 -17.01 -9.96 7.03
N ALA A 284 -15.80 -9.57 6.65
CA ALA A 284 -15.53 -8.45 5.76
C ALA A 284 -14.36 -8.80 4.83
N HIS A 285 -14.54 -8.63 3.53
CA HIS A 285 -13.44 -8.73 2.55
C HIS A 285 -12.96 -7.33 2.20
N LEU A 286 -11.71 -7.04 2.52
CA LEU A 286 -11.16 -5.71 2.39
C LEU A 286 -10.87 -5.34 0.93
N ASP A 287 -11.14 -4.08 0.55
CA ASP A 287 -10.71 -3.50 -0.73
C ASP A 287 -9.23 -3.13 -0.69
N VAL A 288 -8.35 -4.14 -0.76
CA VAL A 288 -6.89 -4.01 -0.63
C VAL A 288 -6.27 -2.95 -1.55
N PRO A 289 -6.60 -2.88 -2.87
CA PRO A 289 -5.89 -1.99 -3.80
C PRO A 289 -6.02 -0.49 -3.47
N ASN A 290 -7.11 -0.09 -2.83
CA ASN A 290 -7.40 1.31 -2.54
C ASN A 290 -7.12 1.64 -1.06
N GLY A 291 -6.09 2.45 -0.79
CA GLY A 291 -5.70 2.91 0.54
C GLY A 291 -4.20 2.74 0.81
N SER A 292 -3.79 2.86 2.09
CA SER A 292 -2.44 2.44 2.51
C SER A 292 -2.23 0.96 2.18
N ASP A 293 -1.02 0.64 1.74
CA ASP A 293 -0.65 -0.69 1.29
C ASP A 293 -0.65 -1.70 2.45
N ILE A 294 -1.28 -2.85 2.21
CA ILE A 294 -1.37 -3.98 3.13
C ILE A 294 -0.54 -5.09 2.49
N HIS A 295 0.76 -5.02 2.72
CA HIS A 295 1.68 -5.99 2.19
C HIS A 295 1.64 -7.25 3.04
N ASN A 296 0.92 -8.29 2.62
CA ASN A 296 0.67 -9.55 3.35
C ASN A 296 0.26 -9.35 4.81
N THR A 297 -0.99 -9.67 5.15
CA THR A 297 -1.40 -9.76 6.54
C THR A 297 -0.65 -10.88 7.26
N VAL A 298 -0.27 -10.63 8.51
CA VAL A 298 0.57 -11.53 9.30
C VAL A 298 0.02 -11.90 10.67
N ASP A 299 -0.78 -11.04 11.30
CA ASP A 299 -1.31 -11.28 12.65
C ASP A 299 -2.61 -10.45 12.86
N ALA A 300 -3.41 -10.80 13.87
CA ALA A 300 -4.60 -10.10 14.30
C ALA A 300 -4.67 -9.88 15.81
N ALA A 301 -5.33 -8.80 16.22
CA ALA A 301 -5.67 -8.59 17.62
C ALA A 301 -7.01 -7.86 17.76
N PHE A 302 -7.72 -8.12 18.86
CA PHE A 302 -8.89 -7.32 19.21
C PHE A 302 -8.48 -6.02 19.88
N PHE A 303 -8.87 -4.90 19.30
CA PHE A 303 -8.58 -3.57 19.83
C PHE A 303 -9.68 -3.10 20.78
N GLU A 304 -10.91 -3.53 20.54
CA GLU A 304 -12.09 -3.34 21.36
C GLU A 304 -13.04 -4.54 21.19
N PRO A 305 -14.07 -4.72 22.06
CA PRO A 305 -15.04 -5.79 21.91
C PRO A 305 -15.70 -5.78 20.52
N GLY A 306 -15.59 -6.87 19.77
CA GLY A 306 -16.07 -6.95 18.38
C GLY A 306 -15.24 -6.21 17.34
N GLY A 307 -14.19 -5.47 17.73
CA GLY A 307 -13.28 -4.72 16.87
C GLY A 307 -11.98 -5.47 16.60
N LEU A 308 -11.94 -6.23 15.50
CA LEU A 308 -10.79 -7.01 15.07
C LEU A 308 -9.89 -6.17 14.17
N ALA A 309 -8.62 -6.01 14.57
CA ALA A 309 -7.58 -5.41 13.76
C ALA A 309 -6.68 -6.49 13.16
N GLY A 310 -6.35 -6.36 11.88
CA GLY A 310 -5.26 -7.08 11.24
C GLY A 310 -4.05 -6.17 11.04
N ILE A 311 -2.86 -6.75 11.05
CA ILE A 311 -1.62 -6.05 10.72
C ILE A 311 -0.95 -6.70 9.51
N ALA A 312 -0.45 -5.87 8.59
CA ALA A 312 0.45 -6.30 7.52
C ALA A 312 1.91 -6.22 7.95
N GLN A 313 2.80 -7.00 7.31
CA GLN A 313 4.22 -7.01 7.70
C GLN A 313 4.89 -5.62 7.63
N ASN A 314 4.41 -4.74 6.74
CA ASN A 314 4.83 -3.34 6.65
C ASN A 314 4.27 -2.44 7.77
N LYS A 315 3.67 -3.01 8.83
CA LYS A 315 3.08 -2.28 9.96
C LYS A 315 1.92 -1.35 9.57
N THR A 316 1.20 -1.69 8.50
CA THR A 316 -0.09 -1.06 8.19
C THR A 316 -1.19 -1.82 8.90
N LEU A 317 -2.01 -1.10 9.67
CA LEU A 317 -3.20 -1.64 10.31
C LEU A 317 -4.43 -1.49 9.42
N TYR A 318 -5.38 -2.40 9.61
CA TYR A 318 -6.73 -2.33 9.09
C TYR A 318 -7.65 -3.12 10.02
N GLY A 319 -8.97 -2.98 9.92
CA GLY A 319 -9.84 -3.74 10.81
C GLY A 319 -11.31 -3.60 10.52
N ALA A 320 -12.10 -4.44 11.17
CA ALA A 320 -13.55 -4.43 11.14
C ALA A 320 -14.12 -4.50 12.56
N LEU A 321 -15.22 -3.79 12.77
CA LEU A 321 -16.01 -3.75 13.99
C LEU A 321 -17.39 -4.33 13.71
N VAL A 322 -17.78 -5.37 14.45
CA VAL A 322 -19.15 -5.91 14.41
C VAL A 322 -20.10 -4.94 15.10
N THR A 323 -21.10 -4.44 14.38
CA THR A 323 -22.06 -3.46 14.88
C THR A 323 -23.43 -3.62 14.22
N LYS A 324 -24.48 -3.14 14.91
CA LYS A 324 -25.85 -3.06 14.36
C LYS A 324 -26.10 -1.77 13.60
N ASP A 325 -25.26 -0.76 13.80
CA ASP A 325 -25.37 0.54 13.16
C ASP A 325 -24.35 0.60 12.02
N VAL A 326 -24.75 0.05 10.88
CA VAL A 326 -23.91 -0.02 9.69
C VAL A 326 -24.26 1.12 8.76
N ASP A 327 -23.25 1.92 8.42
CA ASP A 327 -23.33 2.84 7.30
C ASP A 327 -22.86 2.12 6.03
N ASP A 328 -23.82 1.69 5.20
CA ASP A 328 -23.58 1.02 3.91
C ASP A 328 -22.62 1.80 3.00
N TYR A 329 -22.57 3.13 3.13
CA TYR A 329 -21.68 3.97 2.35
C TYR A 329 -20.22 3.78 2.79
N ILE A 330 -19.95 3.85 4.08
CA ILE A 330 -18.62 3.62 4.65
C ILE A 330 -18.19 2.17 4.45
N ALA A 331 -19.07 1.21 4.73
CA ALA A 331 -18.78 -0.21 4.55
C ALA A 331 -18.43 -0.53 3.09
N TRP A 332 -19.16 0.02 2.12
CA TRP A 332 -18.82 -0.15 0.71
C TRP A 332 -17.46 0.46 0.37
N LYS A 333 -17.07 1.61 0.96
CA LYS A 333 -15.80 2.26 0.64
C LYS A 333 -14.60 1.36 1.01
N ASP A 334 -14.72 0.63 2.10
CA ASP A 334 -13.63 -0.15 2.69
C ASP A 334 -13.67 -1.63 2.33
N PHE A 335 -14.86 -2.20 2.13
CA PHE A 335 -15.05 -3.61 1.88
C PHE A 335 -15.58 -3.87 0.46
N LEU A 336 -15.06 -4.92 -0.18
CA LEU A 336 -15.58 -5.45 -1.45
C LEU A 336 -16.96 -6.06 -1.22
N ASP A 337 -17.09 -6.83 -0.14
CA ASP A 337 -18.31 -7.41 0.40
C ASP A 337 -18.16 -7.69 1.90
N SER A 338 -19.30 -7.86 2.57
CA SER A 338 -19.37 -8.11 4.01
C SER A 338 -20.67 -8.81 4.39
N SER A 339 -20.76 -9.27 5.64
CA SER A 339 -21.98 -9.85 6.22
C SER A 339 -23.10 -8.84 6.50
N GLY A 340 -22.86 -7.53 6.30
CA GLY A 340 -23.85 -6.46 6.50
C GLY A 340 -24.06 -6.02 7.95
N ASP A 341 -23.23 -6.50 8.87
CA ASP A 341 -23.21 -6.17 10.30
C ASP A 341 -21.81 -5.72 10.77
N VAL A 342 -21.01 -5.17 9.85
CA VAL A 342 -19.62 -4.77 10.12
C VAL A 342 -19.31 -3.39 9.54
N MET A 343 -18.47 -2.65 10.25
CA MET A 343 -17.94 -1.33 9.88
C MET A 343 -16.42 -1.32 9.95
N PRO A 344 -15.71 -0.46 9.21
CA PRO A 344 -14.27 -0.28 9.35
C PRO A 344 -13.90 0.16 10.77
N LEU A 345 -12.89 -0.49 11.35
CA LEU A 345 -12.47 -0.22 12.74
C LEU A 345 -11.80 1.16 12.91
N PHE A 346 -11.10 1.64 11.87
CA PHE A 346 -10.26 2.84 11.94
C PHE A 346 -10.85 4.02 11.15
N ASP A 347 -12.17 4.10 11.06
CA ASP A 347 -12.88 4.96 10.11
C ASP A 347 -12.63 4.58 8.64
N SER A 348 -13.34 5.25 7.75
CA SER A 348 -13.40 4.85 6.35
C SER A 348 -12.11 5.16 5.57
N LYS A 349 -11.51 4.13 4.96
CA LYS A 349 -10.14 4.08 4.41
C LYS A 349 -9.06 4.41 5.44
N GLY A 350 -9.39 4.36 6.72
CA GLY A 350 -8.42 4.46 7.79
C GLY A 350 -7.57 3.21 7.83
N ARG A 351 -6.35 3.32 7.29
CA ARG A 351 -5.32 2.30 7.40
C ARG A 351 -4.11 2.91 8.07
N PRO A 352 -4.10 2.95 9.43
CA PRO A 352 -3.01 3.57 10.16
C PRO A 352 -1.68 2.91 9.82
N GLU A 353 -0.73 3.72 9.37
CA GLU A 353 0.64 3.29 9.16
C GLU A 353 1.45 3.57 10.42
N LEU A 354 1.84 2.50 11.11
CA LEU A 354 2.61 2.64 12.33
C LEU A 354 4.02 3.11 12.00
N ARG A 355 4.50 4.13 12.73
CA ARG A 355 5.85 4.68 12.57
C ARG A 355 6.69 4.28 13.77
N THR A 356 7.84 3.67 13.51
CA THR A 356 8.79 3.23 14.54
C THR A 356 10.09 4.02 14.45
N ILE A 357 10.89 3.99 15.53
CA ILE A 357 12.21 4.64 15.54
C ILE A 357 13.29 3.57 15.42
N ARG A 358 13.29 2.57 16.30
CA ARG A 358 14.26 1.46 16.31
C ARG A 358 13.95 0.41 15.25
N ALA A 359 12.67 0.11 15.03
CA ALA A 359 12.21 -0.92 14.09
C ALA A 359 11.94 -0.40 12.66
N ARG A 360 12.39 0.82 12.34
CA ARG A 360 11.96 1.52 11.12
C ARG A 360 12.30 0.77 9.84
N MET A 361 13.42 0.06 9.85
CA MET A 361 13.94 -0.73 8.73
C MET A 361 13.64 -2.24 8.88
N GLN A 362 12.65 -2.60 9.69
CA GLN A 362 12.26 -3.98 9.97
C GLN A 362 10.78 -4.18 9.68
N TYR A 363 10.40 -5.38 9.31
CA TYR A 363 9.00 -5.79 9.26
C TYR A 363 8.51 -6.20 10.66
N THR A 364 7.20 -6.20 10.84
CA THR A 364 6.55 -6.88 11.98
C THR A 364 5.93 -8.16 11.49
N MET A 365 5.86 -9.16 12.34
CA MET A 365 5.03 -10.34 12.10
C MET A 365 3.98 -10.51 13.18
N SER A 366 3.86 -9.55 14.10
CA SER A 366 2.95 -9.69 15.23
C SER A 366 2.29 -8.39 15.67
N VAL A 367 1.08 -8.53 16.22
CA VAL A 367 0.33 -7.49 16.92
C VAL A 367 -0.38 -8.10 18.12
N ALA A 368 -0.27 -7.47 19.28
CA ALA A 368 -0.95 -7.92 20.49
C ALA A 368 -1.67 -6.76 21.17
N SER A 369 -2.88 -7.03 21.64
CA SER A 369 -3.71 -6.04 22.33
C SER A 369 -4.59 -6.73 23.37
N ASP A 370 -4.65 -6.18 24.57
CA ASP A 370 -5.77 -6.43 25.47
C ASP A 370 -6.87 -5.44 25.07
N ALA A 371 -8.07 -5.94 24.77
CA ALA A 371 -9.21 -5.11 24.34
C ALA A 371 -9.55 -3.99 25.35
N LYS A 372 -9.17 -4.14 26.63
CA LYS A 372 -9.38 -3.10 27.66
C LYS A 372 -8.20 -2.14 27.83
N SER A 373 -7.06 -2.43 27.22
CA SER A 373 -5.87 -1.56 27.26
C SER A 373 -6.04 -0.38 26.31
N ASP A 374 -5.50 0.78 26.69
CA ASP A 374 -5.38 1.96 25.83
C ASP A 374 -4.23 1.82 24.81
N THR A 375 -3.40 0.78 24.94
CA THR A 375 -2.23 0.52 24.10
C THR A 375 -2.27 -0.86 23.45
N PHE A 376 -1.52 -1.00 22.38
CA PHE A 376 -1.24 -2.26 21.69
C PHE A 376 0.23 -2.35 21.30
N ILE A 377 0.69 -3.55 21.01
CA ILE A 377 2.09 -3.89 20.80
C ILE A 377 2.28 -4.48 19.41
N THR A 378 3.43 -4.22 18.81
CA THR A 378 3.95 -4.99 17.68
C THR A 378 5.36 -5.46 18.00
N VAL A 379 5.78 -6.60 17.46
CA VAL A 379 7.16 -7.09 17.61
C VAL A 379 7.79 -7.28 16.24
N SER A 380 8.91 -6.57 16.02
CA SER A 380 9.65 -6.65 14.77
C SER A 380 10.37 -7.98 14.63
N VAL A 381 10.59 -8.41 13.40
CA VAL A 381 11.45 -9.56 13.11
C VAL A 381 12.87 -9.12 12.75
N PRO A 382 13.90 -9.93 13.06
CA PRO A 382 15.25 -9.72 12.58
C PRO A 382 15.29 -9.58 11.05
N HIS A 383 16.20 -8.75 10.55
CA HIS A 383 16.47 -8.54 9.13
C HIS A 383 18.00 -8.50 8.91
N GLU A 384 18.50 -8.83 7.72
CA GLU A 384 19.93 -8.74 7.35
C GLU A 384 20.61 -7.38 7.64
N ARG A 385 19.82 -6.32 7.88
CA ARG A 385 20.30 -4.95 8.15
C ARG A 385 20.02 -4.49 9.57
N ALA A 386 19.24 -5.26 10.33
CA ALA A 386 18.81 -4.96 11.69
C ALA A 386 18.42 -6.27 12.37
N GLU A 387 19.37 -6.86 13.11
CA GLU A 387 19.20 -8.17 13.75
C GLU A 387 18.40 -8.11 15.06
N GLN A 388 18.30 -6.92 15.68
CA GLN A 388 17.60 -6.73 16.94
C GLN A 388 16.10 -7.03 16.83
N ILE A 389 15.50 -7.58 17.89
CA ILE A 389 14.04 -7.72 18.00
C ILE A 389 13.51 -6.53 18.79
N VAL A 390 12.59 -5.75 18.21
CA VAL A 390 12.08 -4.53 18.83
C VAL A 390 10.61 -4.71 19.18
N VAL A 391 10.29 -4.56 20.46
CA VAL A 391 8.92 -4.46 20.96
C VAL A 391 8.52 -2.99 20.90
N SER A 392 7.48 -2.67 20.15
CA SER A 392 6.99 -1.31 19.94
C SER A 392 5.57 -1.18 20.49
N GLU A 393 5.38 -0.26 21.44
CA GLU A 393 4.08 0.03 22.06
C GLU A 393 3.46 1.28 21.47
N PHE A 394 2.18 1.21 21.11
CA PHE A 394 1.41 2.26 20.47
C PHE A 394 0.13 2.56 21.23
N SER A 395 -0.29 3.82 21.18
CA SER A 395 -1.59 4.27 21.68
C SER A 395 -2.70 3.88 20.70
N LYS A 396 -3.78 3.23 21.15
CA LYS A 396 -4.96 2.94 20.30
C LYS A 396 -5.72 4.21 19.90
N LYS A 397 -5.61 5.26 20.70
CA LYS A 397 -6.33 6.53 20.47
C LYS A 397 -5.88 7.24 19.20
N ASP A 398 -4.59 7.21 18.90
CA ASP A 398 -4.00 7.97 17.79
C ASP A 398 -2.93 7.19 17.00
N ASN A 399 -2.75 5.91 17.30
CA ASN A 399 -1.80 4.99 16.66
C ASN A 399 -0.34 5.48 16.72
N LYS A 400 -0.01 6.34 17.70
CA LYS A 400 1.35 6.86 17.88
C LYS A 400 2.17 6.02 18.81
N LEU A 401 3.46 5.96 18.51
CA LEU A 401 4.45 5.27 19.30
C LEU A 401 4.55 5.89 20.70
N VAL A 402 4.38 5.05 21.72
CA VAL A 402 4.51 5.39 23.15
C VAL A 402 5.93 5.10 23.62
N ARG A 403 6.44 3.89 23.34
CA ARG A 403 7.81 3.49 23.65
C ARG A 403 8.26 2.29 22.83
N GLU A 404 9.57 2.07 22.80
CA GLU A 404 10.19 0.89 22.22
C GLU A 404 11.24 0.32 23.17
N GLY A 405 11.45 -0.99 23.10
CA GLY A 405 12.61 -1.64 23.70
C GLY A 405 13.08 -2.84 22.88
N VAL A 406 14.29 -3.29 23.18
CA VAL A 406 14.91 -4.44 22.50
C VAL A 406 14.64 -5.67 23.34
N LEU A 407 14.09 -6.70 22.71
CA LEU A 407 13.94 -8.02 23.30
C LEU A 407 15.25 -8.79 23.09
N GLU A 408 15.87 -9.22 24.19
CA GLU A 408 17.06 -10.07 24.14
C GLU A 408 16.67 -11.54 23.88
N GLY A 409 17.46 -12.21 23.02
CA GLY A 409 17.30 -13.63 22.71
C GLY A 409 17.36 -13.92 21.21
N ASP A 410 17.48 -15.20 20.87
CA ASP A 410 17.45 -15.69 19.50
C ASP A 410 16.03 -16.20 19.20
N TYR A 411 15.17 -15.30 18.74
CA TYR A 411 13.76 -15.60 18.46
C TYR A 411 13.33 -15.04 17.10
N TYR A 412 12.33 -15.65 16.51
CA TYR A 412 11.67 -15.14 15.31
C TYR A 412 10.15 -15.09 15.57
N PRO A 413 9.66 -13.99 16.17
CA PRO A 413 8.25 -13.84 16.54
C PRO A 413 7.37 -13.85 15.28
N VAL A 414 6.35 -14.70 15.24
CA VAL A 414 5.37 -14.77 14.13
C VAL A 414 3.93 -14.56 14.56
N GLY A 415 3.67 -14.52 15.86
CA GLY A 415 2.35 -14.28 16.42
C GLY A 415 2.44 -13.79 17.85
N ALA A 416 1.47 -13.00 18.30
CA ALA A 416 1.47 -12.47 19.65
C ALA A 416 0.09 -12.30 20.27
N ASP A 417 -0.03 -12.55 21.56
CA ASP A 417 -1.21 -12.17 22.34
C ASP A 417 -0.81 -11.59 23.70
N MET A 418 -1.65 -10.70 24.24
CA MET A 418 -1.38 -10.00 25.50
C MET A 418 -2.44 -10.33 26.54
N ARG A 419 -2.01 -10.75 27.73
CA ARG A 419 -2.89 -11.02 28.88
C ARG A 419 -2.31 -10.36 30.13
N GLY A 420 -2.90 -9.24 30.54
CA GLY A 420 -2.36 -8.40 31.61
C GLY A 420 -0.95 -7.91 31.26
N ASP A 421 -0.01 -8.03 32.20
CA ASP A 421 1.38 -7.57 32.01
C ASP A 421 2.29 -8.61 31.32
N VAL A 422 1.72 -9.61 30.65
CA VAL A 422 2.45 -10.67 29.95
C VAL A 422 2.09 -10.67 28.48
N LEU A 423 3.14 -10.55 27.65
CA LEU A 423 3.09 -10.76 26.22
C LEU A 423 3.54 -12.19 25.92
N TYR A 424 2.71 -12.92 25.19
CA TYR A 424 2.99 -14.26 24.70
C TYR A 424 3.42 -14.13 23.24
N LEU A 425 4.59 -14.65 22.90
CA LEU A 425 5.13 -14.63 21.54
C LEU A 425 5.31 -16.05 21.04
N LEU A 426 4.71 -16.35 19.89
CA LEU A 426 5.01 -17.56 19.13
C LEU A 426 6.27 -17.30 18.32
N SER A 427 7.34 -18.06 18.60
CA SER A 427 8.60 -17.98 17.86
C SER A 427 8.75 -19.19 16.95
N LYS A 428 8.98 -18.94 15.65
CA LYS A 428 9.39 -20.02 14.71
C LYS A 428 10.78 -20.54 15.04
N GLN A 429 11.68 -19.64 15.42
CA GLN A 429 12.97 -20.03 15.98
C GLN A 429 12.73 -20.81 17.28
N HIS A 430 13.27 -22.03 17.33
CA HIS A 430 13.11 -23.03 18.39
C HIS A 430 11.69 -23.59 18.60
N ASN A 431 10.74 -23.30 17.71
CA ASN A 431 9.32 -23.69 17.82
C ASN A 431 8.78 -23.58 19.26
N CYS A 432 8.78 -22.35 19.79
CA CYS A 432 8.53 -22.12 21.21
C CYS A 432 7.57 -20.96 21.47
N LEU A 433 6.93 -21.02 22.64
CA LEU A 433 6.13 -19.94 23.20
C LEU A 433 6.96 -19.19 24.24
N VAL A 434 7.23 -17.91 23.98
CA VAL A 434 8.05 -17.05 24.84
C VAL A 434 7.13 -16.13 25.64
N ARG A 435 7.35 -16.04 26.95
CA ARG A 435 6.63 -15.10 27.81
C ARG A 435 7.51 -13.90 28.12
N VAL A 436 7.04 -12.71 27.76
CA VAL A 436 7.77 -11.45 27.93
C VAL A 436 7.07 -10.57 28.97
N ASN A 437 7.86 -9.95 29.83
CA ASN A 437 7.37 -8.97 30.80
C ASN A 437 7.11 -7.63 30.12
N MET A 438 5.87 -7.12 30.16
CA MET A 438 5.54 -5.85 29.52
C MET A 438 6.12 -4.62 30.22
N LYS A 439 6.59 -4.75 31.46
CA LYS A 439 7.18 -3.62 32.19
C LYS A 439 8.51 -3.16 31.58
N ASP A 440 9.38 -4.11 31.26
CA ASP A 440 10.79 -3.92 30.89
C ASP A 440 11.22 -4.72 29.65
N PHE A 441 10.29 -5.42 29.00
CA PHE A 441 10.51 -6.25 27.80
C PHE A 441 11.53 -7.38 27.99
N THR A 442 11.67 -7.89 29.21
CA THR A 442 12.54 -9.04 29.49
C THR A 442 11.81 -10.36 29.29
N VAL A 443 12.49 -11.36 28.73
CA VAL A 443 11.99 -12.74 28.67
C VAL A 443 11.89 -13.31 30.10
N LYS A 444 10.71 -13.81 30.48
CA LYS A 444 10.47 -14.50 31.75
C LYS A 444 10.87 -15.96 31.64
N ASP A 445 10.39 -16.63 30.59
CA ASP A 445 10.68 -18.02 30.27
C ASP A 445 10.18 -18.35 28.85
N ALA A 446 10.54 -19.54 28.38
CA ALA A 446 10.07 -20.13 27.13
C ALA A 446 9.60 -21.57 27.35
N ALA A 447 8.63 -22.00 26.55
CA ALA A 447 8.10 -23.36 26.56
C ALA A 447 8.06 -23.94 25.15
N ASN A 448 8.38 -25.22 25.01
CA ASN A 448 8.40 -25.90 23.71
C ASN A 448 6.97 -26.23 23.27
N LEU A 449 6.65 -25.91 22.02
CA LEU A 449 5.34 -26.22 21.44
C LEU A 449 5.28 -27.65 20.90
N PRO A 450 4.12 -28.31 20.97
CA PRO A 450 3.93 -29.66 20.43
C PRO A 450 3.66 -29.66 18.92
N VAL A 451 3.38 -28.50 18.33
CA VAL A 451 3.01 -28.28 16.93
C VAL A 451 3.62 -26.96 16.46
N GLU A 452 3.83 -26.82 15.15
CA GLU A 452 4.18 -25.54 14.56
C GLU A 452 2.93 -24.65 14.40
N GLY A 453 3.15 -23.37 14.12
CA GLY A 453 2.09 -22.43 13.82
C GLY A 453 2.57 -21.16 13.14
N SER A 454 1.64 -20.44 12.54
CA SER A 454 1.82 -19.10 12.00
C SER A 454 1.43 -18.02 12.98
N ASP A 455 0.48 -18.26 13.89
CA ASP A 455 0.01 -17.27 14.86
C ASP A 455 -0.66 -17.92 16.10
N LEU A 456 -1.00 -17.16 17.15
CA LEU A 456 -1.56 -17.65 18.41
C LEU A 456 -2.64 -16.74 19.02
N ALA A 457 -3.61 -17.34 19.71
CA ALA A 457 -4.49 -16.64 20.65
C ALA A 457 -4.50 -17.35 22.01
N ILE A 458 -4.40 -16.61 23.11
CA ILE A 458 -4.46 -17.15 24.47
C ILE A 458 -5.88 -17.02 25.02
N VAL A 459 -6.47 -18.11 25.48
CA VAL A 459 -7.76 -18.09 26.17
C VAL A 459 -7.62 -18.85 27.49
N LYS A 460 -7.63 -18.10 28.60
CA LYS A 460 -7.43 -18.65 29.96
C LYS A 460 -6.09 -19.41 30.05
N ASP A 461 -6.12 -20.73 30.24
CA ASP A 461 -4.97 -21.63 30.36
C ASP A 461 -4.66 -22.40 29.06
N ARG A 462 -5.24 -21.94 27.94
CA ARG A 462 -5.07 -22.55 26.61
C ARG A 462 -4.45 -21.56 25.63
N ALA A 463 -3.61 -22.07 24.74
CA ALA A 463 -3.18 -21.39 23.54
C ALA A 463 -3.85 -22.05 22.32
N TYR A 464 -4.37 -21.24 21.41
CA TYR A 464 -4.93 -21.66 20.13
C TYR A 464 -3.92 -21.27 19.06
N ILE A 465 -3.22 -22.26 18.51
CA ILE A 465 -2.16 -22.06 17.52
C ILE A 465 -2.76 -22.23 16.13
N LEU A 466 -2.67 -21.21 15.29
CA LEU A 466 -3.09 -21.26 13.90
C LEU A 466 -2.00 -21.90 13.05
N ASP A 467 -2.34 -22.93 12.27
CA ASP A 467 -1.49 -23.58 11.27
C ASP A 467 -2.29 -23.76 9.97
N GLY A 468 -2.13 -22.81 9.05
CA GLY A 468 -2.84 -22.81 7.77
C GLY A 468 -4.36 -22.76 7.95
N ASP A 469 -5.04 -23.87 7.69
CA ASP A 469 -6.49 -24.01 7.83
C ASP A 469 -6.90 -24.78 9.10
N THR A 470 -5.97 -25.00 10.02
CA THR A 470 -6.17 -25.78 11.24
C THR A 470 -5.82 -24.95 12.47
N VAL A 471 -6.60 -25.08 13.54
CA VAL A 471 -6.33 -24.48 14.85
C VAL A 471 -6.06 -25.59 15.86
N HIS A 472 -4.91 -25.51 16.53
CA HIS A 472 -4.49 -26.45 17.55
C HIS A 472 -4.69 -25.86 18.95
N GLU A 473 -5.42 -26.55 19.82
CA GLU A 473 -5.53 -26.18 21.22
C GLU A 473 -4.38 -26.82 22.01
N VAL A 474 -3.61 -25.99 22.71
CA VAL A 474 -2.44 -26.37 23.49
C VAL A 474 -2.63 -25.93 24.94
N LYS A 475 -2.24 -26.78 25.90
CA LYS A 475 -2.29 -26.46 27.33
C LYS A 475 -1.02 -25.74 27.79
N LEU A 476 -1.18 -24.58 28.42
CA LEU A 476 -0.07 -23.76 28.95
C LEU A 476 0.60 -24.36 30.21
#